data_AF-A0A0G2Z4Q3-F1
#
_entry.id   AF-A0A0G2Z4Q3-F1
#
_cell.length_a   1.000
_cell.length_b   1.000
_cell.length_c   1.000
_cell.angle_alpha   90.00
_cell.angle_beta   90.00
_cell.angle_gamma   90.00
#
_symmetry.space_group_name_H-M   'P 1'
#
loop_
_entity.id
_entity.type
_entity.pdbx_description
1 polymer ?
#
loop_
_entity_poly.entity_id
_entity_poly.type
_entity_poly.pdbx_seq_one_letter_code
_entity_poly.pdbx_strand_id
1 'polypeptide(L)'
;MRKRIFIAVLLLLVGMIFAFGPELRFGSLEMDDSNYFIYMFHYPVTDIVPGVDLDFGFNMYQTEIGGPMYFGRPNPETEDSTNFINGISIYGIRVHNRLFDVRYGIMNYYSRGIGLLLDSYRKANSWAFDGKVTLFQPGVSFHIPFEITSLNPFNTLKTSSLWFGGVFLNLPLNMLLDATFLWESNSELTALPGIPAYGMTLSLDMPIVNWKLVRIVPSAEAALLSTSSFDAIGFGAGVGGRFSILDLLWIKGGLVYYSKNFIPGYYDADYEYKKLKTLEGDPDIQLPSLNDATQSSMGWFVKANISIGNMLLFKAALDSYNTVPTSPILRGYLRIRIPEINLGRFGGVPEFYAEAGYYQSRFPVSELLAGDWEEALFNENARFLIGVIYPLAGNMAAHLTVSYNPAANDWEYGVMFDSSFEYSPGMWLDPEED
;
A
#
# COMPACT_ATOMS: atom_id res chain seq x y z
N MET A 1 46.23 -15.73 -0.17
CA MET A 1 45.47 -14.46 -0.08
C MET A 1 43.96 -14.68 -0.31
N ARG A 2 43.51 -15.20 -1.46
CA ARG A 2 42.08 -15.49 -1.75
C ARG A 2 41.34 -16.28 -0.65
N LYS A 3 41.90 -17.37 -0.14
CA LYS A 3 41.28 -18.17 0.95
C LYS A 3 41.09 -17.39 2.26
N ARG A 4 42.01 -16.47 2.59
CA ARG A 4 41.93 -15.66 3.81
C ARG A 4 40.87 -14.57 3.69
N ILE A 5 40.75 -13.96 2.49
CA ILE A 5 39.67 -13.02 2.18
C ILE A 5 38.32 -13.72 2.22
N PHE A 6 38.21 -14.91 1.62
CA PHE A 6 36.98 -15.72 1.66
C PHE A 6 36.56 -16.07 3.09
N ILE A 7 37.50 -16.53 3.92
CA ILE A 7 37.21 -16.85 5.33
C ILE A 7 36.84 -15.59 6.13
N ALA A 8 37.50 -14.45 5.89
CA ALA A 8 37.15 -13.19 6.55
C ALA A 8 35.75 -12.70 6.16
N VAL A 9 35.39 -12.78 4.87
CA VAL A 9 34.05 -12.45 4.37
C VAL A 9 33.01 -13.42 4.95
N LEU A 10 33.31 -14.72 5.02
CA LEU A 10 32.43 -15.72 5.61
C LEU A 10 32.21 -15.49 7.11
N LEU A 11 33.28 -15.20 7.86
CA LEU A 11 33.19 -14.91 9.30
C LEU A 11 32.45 -13.60 9.57
N LEU A 12 32.59 -12.60 8.69
CA LEU A 12 31.86 -11.34 8.79
C LEU A 12 30.37 -11.54 8.45
N LEU A 13 30.06 -12.33 7.41
CA LEU A 13 28.69 -12.77 7.09
C LEU A 13 28.06 -13.53 8.27
N VAL A 14 28.74 -14.53 8.81
CA VAL A 14 28.27 -15.31 9.97
C VAL A 14 28.13 -14.42 11.21
N GLY A 15 29.07 -13.49 11.45
CA GLY A 15 28.99 -12.54 12.54
C GLY A 15 27.79 -11.58 12.41
N MET A 16 27.50 -11.09 11.21
CA MET A 16 26.31 -10.28 10.94
C MET A 16 25.01 -11.07 11.13
N ILE A 17 25.00 -12.35 10.74
CA ILE A 17 23.86 -13.27 10.92
C ILE A 17 23.47 -13.38 12.41
N PHE A 18 24.45 -13.50 13.30
CA PHE A 18 24.19 -13.66 14.74
C PHE A 18 23.95 -12.33 15.50
N ALA A 19 24.43 -11.20 14.98
CA ALA A 19 24.36 -9.92 15.70
C ALA A 19 23.05 -9.15 15.51
N PHE A 20 22.38 -9.28 14.35
CA PHE A 20 21.21 -8.47 14.01
C PHE A 20 19.90 -9.25 13.94
N GLY A 21 19.95 -10.58 13.91
CA GLY A 21 18.78 -11.46 13.78
C GLY A 21 18.18 -11.41 12.35
N PRO A 22 18.01 -12.55 11.67
CA PRO A 22 17.35 -12.56 10.36
C PRO A 22 15.87 -12.19 10.46
N GLU A 23 15.39 -11.43 9.50
CA GLU A 23 13.98 -11.43 9.13
C GLU A 23 13.73 -12.64 8.21
N LEU A 24 12.74 -13.48 8.56
CA LEU A 24 12.41 -14.72 7.87
C LEU A 24 11.01 -14.63 7.30
N ARG A 25 10.85 -14.98 6.02
CA ARG A 25 9.56 -15.12 5.34
C ARG A 25 9.57 -16.42 4.55
N PHE A 26 8.53 -17.23 4.69
CA PHE A 26 8.35 -18.42 3.86
C PHE A 26 6.86 -18.70 3.68
N GLY A 27 6.47 -19.28 2.55
CA GLY A 27 5.06 -19.57 2.28
C GLY A 27 4.76 -19.64 0.79
N SER A 28 3.50 -19.83 0.47
CA SER A 28 3.05 -19.82 -0.91
C SER A 28 2.96 -18.40 -1.46
N LEU A 29 3.37 -18.21 -2.71
CA LEU A 29 3.26 -17.00 -3.51
C LEU A 29 2.67 -17.41 -4.87
N GLU A 30 1.56 -16.79 -5.24
CA GLU A 30 0.96 -16.97 -6.56
C GLU A 30 1.49 -15.87 -7.50
N MET A 31 1.95 -16.28 -8.69
CA MET A 31 2.39 -15.38 -9.76
C MET A 31 1.95 -15.97 -11.10
N ASP A 32 1.21 -15.19 -11.91
CA ASP A 32 0.75 -15.54 -13.26
C ASP A 32 0.23 -17.00 -13.35
N ASP A 33 -0.81 -17.30 -12.56
CA ASP A 33 -1.47 -18.62 -12.46
C ASP A 33 -0.59 -19.78 -11.96
N SER A 34 0.61 -19.49 -11.44
CA SER A 34 1.54 -20.48 -10.88
C SER A 34 1.75 -20.27 -9.39
N ASN A 35 1.70 -21.36 -8.63
CA ASN A 35 1.92 -21.37 -7.18
C ASN A 35 3.36 -21.78 -6.84
N TYR A 36 4.06 -20.94 -6.08
CA TYR A 36 5.42 -21.18 -5.64
C TYR A 36 5.49 -21.21 -4.12
N PHE A 37 6.27 -22.11 -3.53
CA PHE A 37 6.62 -22.06 -2.12
C PHE A 37 7.97 -21.38 -1.95
N ILE A 38 7.96 -20.14 -1.47
CA ILE A 38 9.14 -19.29 -1.31
C ILE A 38 9.74 -19.43 0.10
N TYR A 39 11.06 -19.27 0.19
CA TYR A 39 11.80 -19.08 1.42
C TYR A 39 12.74 -17.88 1.25
N MET A 40 12.67 -16.98 2.19
CA MET A 40 13.25 -15.65 2.13
C MET A 40 13.86 -15.35 3.49
N PHE A 41 15.14 -15.03 3.52
CA PHE A 41 15.81 -14.57 4.74
C PHE A 41 16.63 -13.34 4.42
N HIS A 42 16.48 -12.27 5.21
CA HIS A 42 17.22 -11.04 4.97
C HIS A 42 17.66 -10.35 6.26
N TYR A 43 18.64 -9.46 6.10
CA TYR A 43 19.40 -8.84 7.18
C TYR A 43 19.49 -7.34 6.92
N PRO A 44 18.64 -6.54 7.56
CA PRO A 44 18.78 -5.09 7.52
C PRO A 44 19.98 -4.66 8.38
N VAL A 45 20.89 -3.92 7.77
CA VAL A 45 22.06 -3.30 8.41
C VAL A 45 21.96 -1.80 8.16
N THR A 46 21.63 -1.06 9.21
CA THR A 46 21.55 0.41 9.16
C THR A 46 22.91 1.05 9.42
N ASP A 47 23.22 2.15 8.74
CA ASP A 47 24.46 2.91 8.91
C ASP A 47 25.75 2.06 8.86
N ILE A 48 25.86 1.13 7.87
CA ILE A 48 27.11 0.36 7.65
C ILE A 48 28.32 1.29 7.46
N VAL A 49 28.05 2.42 6.82
CA VAL A 49 28.80 3.67 6.95
C VAL A 49 27.76 4.78 7.13
N PRO A 50 28.12 5.94 7.70
CA PRO A 50 27.15 7.00 7.99
C PRO A 50 26.30 7.37 6.76
N GLY A 51 24.99 7.20 6.87
CA GLY A 51 24.04 7.51 5.80
C GLY A 51 23.88 6.42 4.74
N VAL A 52 24.33 5.18 5.00
CA VAL A 52 24.14 4.03 4.09
C VAL A 52 23.51 2.88 4.86
N ASP A 53 22.31 2.48 4.43
CA ASP A 53 21.63 1.27 4.89
C ASP A 53 21.68 0.21 3.79
N LEU A 54 21.92 -1.04 4.20
CA LEU A 54 21.91 -2.20 3.32
C LEU A 54 21.00 -3.27 3.89
N ASP A 55 20.19 -3.86 3.04
CA ASP A 55 19.37 -5.03 3.37
C ASP A 55 19.63 -6.08 2.29
N PHE A 56 20.24 -7.18 2.71
CA PHE A 56 20.64 -8.28 1.85
C PHE A 56 20.14 -9.59 2.45
N GLY A 57 19.93 -10.55 1.59
CA GLY A 57 19.34 -11.80 2.01
C GLY A 57 19.53 -12.87 0.97
N PHE A 58 18.68 -13.87 1.08
CA PHE A 58 18.70 -15.02 0.23
C PHE A 58 17.30 -15.52 -0.01
N ASN A 59 17.03 -15.88 -1.26
CA ASN A 59 15.76 -16.34 -1.75
C ASN A 59 15.92 -17.72 -2.37
N MET A 60 14.95 -18.57 -2.11
CA MET A 60 14.81 -19.88 -2.74
C MET A 60 13.33 -20.18 -2.87
N TYR A 61 12.95 -21.02 -3.82
CA TYR A 61 11.56 -21.42 -3.99
C TYR A 61 11.43 -22.83 -4.54
N GLN A 62 10.24 -23.39 -4.42
CA GLN A 62 9.83 -24.66 -5.04
C GLN A 62 8.51 -24.44 -5.78
N THR A 63 8.31 -25.14 -6.88
CA THR A 63 7.03 -25.16 -7.60
C THR A 63 6.03 -26.16 -6.99
N GLU A 64 6.52 -27.09 -6.17
CA GLU A 64 5.71 -28.05 -5.43
C GLU A 64 6.38 -28.42 -4.09
N ILE A 65 5.59 -28.75 -3.07
CA ILE A 65 6.12 -29.13 -1.75
C ILE A 65 6.88 -30.46 -1.87
N GLY A 66 8.18 -30.42 -1.57
CA GLY A 66 9.08 -31.58 -1.69
C GLY A 66 9.73 -31.73 -3.08
N GLY A 67 9.43 -30.83 -4.02
CA GLY A 67 10.07 -30.76 -5.32
C GLY A 67 11.49 -30.17 -5.30
N PRO A 68 12.12 -29.97 -6.47
CA PRO A 68 13.44 -29.33 -6.56
C PRO A 68 13.44 -27.91 -5.99
N MET A 69 14.53 -27.54 -5.32
CA MET A 69 14.76 -26.19 -4.81
C MET A 69 15.46 -25.34 -5.87
N TYR A 70 14.87 -24.20 -6.16
CA TYR A 70 15.40 -23.18 -7.04
C TYR A 70 15.87 -21.97 -6.22
N PHE A 71 16.85 -21.24 -6.75
CA PHE A 71 17.53 -20.14 -6.07
C PHE A 71 17.21 -18.82 -6.76
N GLY A 72 16.77 -17.86 -5.97
CA GLY A 72 16.26 -16.57 -6.44
C GLY A 72 14.79 -16.42 -6.10
N ARG A 73 14.13 -15.46 -6.76
CA ARG A 73 12.67 -15.34 -6.72
C ARG A 73 12.06 -16.02 -7.94
N PRO A 74 10.87 -16.61 -7.81
CA PRO A 74 10.14 -17.12 -8.95
C PRO A 74 9.90 -15.98 -9.95
N ASN A 75 10.13 -16.25 -11.22
CA ASN A 75 9.89 -15.33 -12.31
C ASN A 75 9.39 -16.13 -13.52
N PRO A 76 8.10 -16.04 -13.88
CA PRO A 76 7.50 -16.79 -14.99
C PRO A 76 8.20 -16.54 -16.34
N GLU A 77 8.85 -15.39 -16.50
CA GLU A 77 9.53 -15.02 -17.74
C GLU A 77 10.92 -15.65 -17.90
N THR A 78 11.45 -16.33 -16.87
CA THR A 78 12.81 -16.89 -16.89
C THR A 78 12.86 -18.31 -16.35
N GLU A 79 13.77 -19.12 -16.91
CA GLU A 79 13.98 -20.48 -16.43
C GLU A 79 14.41 -20.52 -14.95
N ASP A 80 13.87 -21.51 -14.22
CA ASP A 80 14.19 -21.71 -12.82
C ASP A 80 15.70 -21.97 -12.62
N SER A 81 16.31 -21.26 -11.67
CA SER A 81 17.76 -21.35 -11.47
C SER A 81 18.14 -22.31 -10.35
N THR A 82 19.01 -23.27 -10.62
CA THR A 82 19.66 -24.09 -9.58
C THR A 82 21.01 -23.51 -9.12
N ASN A 83 21.35 -22.29 -9.55
CA ASN A 83 22.59 -21.63 -9.15
C ASN A 83 22.42 -20.88 -7.82
N PHE A 84 23.07 -21.37 -6.77
CA PHE A 84 23.03 -20.77 -5.43
C PHE A 84 23.31 -19.25 -5.39
N ILE A 85 24.14 -18.72 -6.30
CA ILE A 85 24.43 -17.28 -6.36
C ILE A 85 23.16 -16.47 -6.61
N ASN A 86 22.21 -17.00 -7.38
CA ASN A 86 20.95 -16.33 -7.68
C ASN A 86 20.02 -16.29 -6.48
N GLY A 87 20.28 -17.10 -5.46
CA GLY A 87 19.60 -16.97 -4.19
C GLY A 87 19.97 -15.67 -3.48
N ILE A 88 21.22 -15.21 -3.59
CA ILE A 88 21.64 -13.95 -2.95
C ILE A 88 20.84 -12.79 -3.53
N SER A 89 20.12 -12.09 -2.66
CA SER A 89 19.17 -11.06 -3.05
C SER A 89 19.42 -9.77 -2.30
N ILE A 90 19.25 -8.66 -3.00
CA ILE A 90 19.28 -7.32 -2.42
C ILE A 90 17.84 -6.95 -2.10
N TYR A 91 17.55 -6.76 -0.83
CA TYR A 91 16.21 -6.41 -0.35
C TYR A 91 16.03 -4.90 -0.23
N GLY A 92 17.12 -4.20 0.05
CA GLY A 92 17.12 -2.76 0.11
C GLY A 92 18.52 -2.17 0.11
N ILE A 93 18.63 -0.99 -0.47
CA ILE A 93 19.82 -0.15 -0.37
C ILE A 93 19.28 1.25 -0.16
N ARG A 94 19.72 1.95 0.88
CA ARG A 94 19.40 3.36 1.07
C ARG A 94 20.68 4.15 1.24
N VAL A 95 20.79 5.25 0.52
CA VAL A 95 21.79 6.26 0.79
C VAL A 95 21.08 7.55 1.14
N HIS A 96 21.24 7.97 2.40
CA HIS A 96 20.56 9.13 2.95
C HIS A 96 21.54 10.10 3.61
N ASN A 97 21.42 11.36 3.25
CA ASN A 97 22.10 12.48 3.90
C ASN A 97 21.27 13.76 3.66
N ARG A 98 21.86 14.92 3.96
CA ARG A 98 21.17 16.21 3.80
C ARG A 98 20.86 16.57 2.35
N LEU A 99 21.62 16.05 1.38
CA LEU A 99 21.60 16.40 -0.04
C LEU A 99 20.83 15.40 -0.90
N PHE A 100 20.71 14.16 -0.45
CA PHE A 100 19.93 13.14 -1.14
C PHE A 100 19.48 12.04 -0.18
N ASP A 101 18.31 11.48 -0.47
CA ASP A 101 17.76 10.30 0.18
C ASP A 101 17.22 9.42 -0.94
N VAL A 102 17.99 8.41 -1.31
CA VAL A 102 17.70 7.50 -2.42
C VAL A 102 17.66 6.09 -1.88
N ARG A 103 16.62 5.35 -2.22
CA ARG A 103 16.35 4.01 -1.69
C ARG A 103 15.87 3.07 -2.79
N TYR A 104 16.47 1.90 -2.86
CA TYR A 104 15.86 0.70 -3.40
C TYR A 104 15.25 -0.10 -2.24
N GLY A 105 14.02 -0.61 -2.39
CA GLY A 105 13.42 -1.50 -1.40
C GLY A 105 11.91 -1.67 -1.58
N ILE A 106 11.26 -2.28 -0.59
CA ILE A 106 9.79 -2.45 -0.59
C ILE A 106 9.10 -1.08 -0.70
N MET A 107 8.12 -0.99 -1.61
CA MET A 107 7.27 0.15 -1.85
C MET A 107 6.57 0.60 -0.56
N ASN A 108 6.70 1.89 -0.27
CA ASN A 108 6.01 2.54 0.84
C ASN A 108 4.59 2.94 0.43
N TYR A 109 3.82 3.46 1.38
CA TYR A 109 2.60 4.20 1.07
C TYR A 109 2.96 5.60 0.58
N TYR A 110 2.48 5.96 -0.60
CA TYR A 110 2.70 7.26 -1.20
C TYR A 110 1.46 8.13 -1.01
N SER A 111 1.64 9.38 -0.58
CA SER A 111 0.57 10.38 -0.46
C SER A 111 1.13 11.76 -0.79
N ARG A 112 0.36 12.58 -1.49
CA ARG A 112 0.70 13.98 -1.78
C ARG A 112 -0.38 14.91 -1.26
N GLY A 113 -0.01 16.08 -0.74
CA GLY A 113 -0.95 17.09 -0.26
C GLY A 113 -2.05 16.56 0.67
N ILE A 114 -3.30 16.82 0.31
CA ILE A 114 -4.46 16.29 1.03
C ILE A 114 -4.88 14.90 0.51
N GLY A 115 -4.20 14.35 -0.50
CA GLY A 115 -4.52 13.09 -1.17
C GLY A 115 -5.61 13.26 -2.20
N LEU A 116 -5.63 14.40 -2.91
CA LEU A 116 -6.63 14.65 -3.95
C LEU A 116 -6.39 13.79 -5.19
N LEU A 117 -5.13 13.48 -5.51
CA LEU A 117 -4.77 12.63 -6.64
C LEU A 117 -4.21 11.27 -6.19
N LEU A 118 -3.20 11.32 -5.32
CA LEU A 118 -2.47 10.15 -4.86
C LEU A 118 -2.66 10.03 -3.34
N ASP A 119 -3.45 9.05 -2.92
CA ASP A 119 -3.90 8.87 -1.54
C ASP A 119 -3.59 7.48 -1.01
N SER A 120 -2.44 7.36 -0.36
CA SER A 120 -1.95 6.10 0.19
C SER A 120 -1.75 5.00 -0.87
N TYR A 121 -1.44 5.38 -2.11
CA TYR A 121 -1.08 4.44 -3.17
C TYR A 121 0.08 3.54 -2.74
N ARG A 122 -0.06 2.25 -3.01
CA ARG A 122 0.99 1.23 -2.81
C ARG A 122 0.63 -0.02 -3.61
N LYS A 123 1.63 -0.69 -4.19
CA LYS A 123 1.51 -2.11 -4.56
C LYS A 123 2.12 -2.97 -3.47
N ALA A 124 1.33 -3.87 -2.88
CA ALA A 124 1.82 -4.76 -1.83
C ALA A 124 2.94 -5.68 -2.36
N ASN A 125 3.88 -6.05 -1.48
CA ASN A 125 5.00 -6.94 -1.82
C ASN A 125 5.76 -6.58 -3.11
N SER A 126 5.87 -5.28 -3.43
CA SER A 126 6.53 -4.79 -4.62
C SER A 126 7.72 -3.91 -4.26
N TRP A 127 8.75 -3.91 -5.11
CA TRP A 127 9.95 -3.10 -4.94
C TRP A 127 9.91 -1.86 -5.83
N ALA A 128 10.56 -0.80 -5.35
CA ALA A 128 10.78 0.40 -6.12
C ALA A 128 12.11 1.05 -5.76
N PHE A 129 12.58 1.89 -6.68
CA PHE A 129 13.63 2.84 -6.45
C PHE A 129 13.03 4.24 -6.30
N ASP A 130 13.05 4.71 -5.07
CA ASP A 130 12.57 6.02 -4.66
C ASP A 130 13.75 6.95 -4.42
N GLY A 131 13.53 8.24 -4.64
CA GLY A 131 14.53 9.20 -4.22
C GLY A 131 14.05 10.63 -4.10
N LYS A 132 14.81 11.38 -3.30
CA LYS A 132 14.75 12.83 -3.17
C LYS A 132 16.16 13.38 -3.28
N VAL A 133 16.35 14.39 -4.12
CA VAL A 133 17.62 15.12 -4.28
C VAL A 133 17.38 16.57 -3.90
N THR A 134 18.10 17.05 -2.90
CA THR A 134 18.01 18.40 -2.29
C THR A 134 19.27 19.23 -2.54
N LEU A 135 20.18 18.78 -3.41
CA LEU A 135 21.44 19.47 -3.74
C LEU A 135 21.21 20.90 -4.28
N PHE A 136 20.07 21.14 -4.92
CA PHE A 136 19.63 22.42 -5.46
C PHE A 136 18.20 22.72 -5.00
N GLN A 137 17.76 23.98 -5.16
CA GLN A 137 16.36 24.38 -4.99
C GLN A 137 15.85 24.90 -6.35
N PRO A 138 14.73 24.40 -6.87
CA PRO A 138 13.88 23.34 -6.30
C PRO A 138 14.58 21.96 -6.26
N GLY A 139 14.30 21.14 -5.24
CA GLY A 139 14.72 19.75 -5.20
C GLY A 139 13.88 18.87 -6.12
N VAL A 140 14.31 17.62 -6.35
CA VAL A 140 13.65 16.66 -7.24
C VAL A 140 13.33 15.37 -6.50
N SER A 141 12.20 14.77 -6.81
CA SER A 141 11.83 13.43 -6.34
C SER A 141 11.42 12.52 -7.48
N PHE A 142 11.57 11.21 -7.29
CA PHE A 142 11.20 10.20 -8.28
C PHE A 142 10.80 8.89 -7.59
N HIS A 143 10.02 8.10 -8.31
CA HIS A 143 9.59 6.75 -8.01
C HIS A 143 9.66 5.92 -9.29
N ILE A 144 10.45 4.85 -9.24
CA ILE A 144 10.71 3.96 -10.36
C ILE A 144 10.35 2.55 -9.89
N PRO A 145 9.19 2.00 -10.29
CA PRO A 145 8.70 0.70 -9.79
C PRO A 145 9.39 -0.47 -10.50
N PHE A 146 10.53 -0.90 -9.97
CA PHE A 146 11.24 -2.08 -10.45
C PHE A 146 11.83 -2.92 -9.32
N GLU A 147 12.12 -4.17 -9.65
CA GLU A 147 12.73 -5.18 -8.79
C GLU A 147 13.92 -5.82 -9.47
N ILE A 148 14.96 -6.13 -8.69
CA ILE A 148 16.10 -6.94 -9.12
C ILE A 148 15.78 -8.41 -8.82
N THR A 149 15.54 -9.22 -9.86
CA THR A 149 15.10 -10.62 -9.72
C THR A 149 16.25 -11.62 -9.72
N SER A 150 17.38 -11.28 -10.36
CA SER A 150 18.60 -12.10 -10.35
C SER A 150 19.85 -11.23 -10.46
N LEU A 151 20.96 -11.70 -9.88
CA LEU A 151 22.28 -11.07 -10.00
C LEU A 151 23.16 -11.73 -11.07
N ASN A 152 22.87 -12.97 -11.48
CA ASN A 152 23.67 -13.70 -12.46
C ASN A 152 22.87 -14.70 -13.34
N PRO A 153 22.46 -14.32 -14.56
CA PRO A 153 22.65 -12.99 -15.16
C PRO A 153 21.85 -11.92 -14.41
N PHE A 154 22.34 -10.67 -14.45
CA PHE A 154 21.60 -9.56 -13.86
C PHE A 154 20.26 -9.39 -14.58
N ASN A 155 19.16 -9.47 -13.83
CA ASN A 155 17.81 -9.35 -14.37
C ASN A 155 16.93 -8.47 -13.49
N THR A 156 15.98 -7.79 -14.11
CA THR A 156 15.05 -6.87 -13.45
C THR A 156 13.65 -7.02 -14.00
N LEU A 157 12.65 -6.78 -13.16
CA LEU A 157 11.23 -6.78 -13.52
C LEU A 157 10.60 -5.43 -13.16
N LYS A 158 9.65 -4.97 -13.98
CA LYS A 158 8.78 -3.83 -13.65
C LYS A 158 7.69 -4.29 -12.68
N THR A 159 7.65 -3.72 -11.48
CA THR A 159 6.74 -4.18 -10.41
C THR A 159 5.36 -3.53 -10.47
N SER A 160 5.28 -2.29 -10.93
CA SER A 160 4.04 -1.54 -11.14
C SER A 160 4.13 -0.73 -12.42
N SER A 161 2.97 -0.38 -12.97
CA SER A 161 2.85 0.48 -14.13
C SER A 161 2.74 1.97 -13.82
N LEU A 162 2.61 2.35 -12.54
CA LEU A 162 2.50 3.73 -12.12
C LEU A 162 3.88 4.33 -11.77
N TRP A 163 4.34 5.24 -12.60
CA TRP A 163 5.56 6.02 -12.40
C TRP A 163 5.21 7.40 -11.87
N PHE A 164 6.04 7.96 -11.00
CA PHE A 164 5.86 9.36 -10.65
C PHE A 164 7.17 10.04 -10.25
N GLY A 165 7.20 11.35 -10.40
CA GLY A 165 8.34 12.17 -10.05
C GLY A 165 7.92 13.64 -10.03
N GLY A 166 8.72 14.47 -9.39
CA GLY A 166 8.30 15.82 -9.10
C GLY A 166 9.42 16.74 -8.68
N VAL A 167 9.07 18.01 -8.57
CA VAL A 167 9.92 19.04 -7.99
C VAL A 167 9.31 19.51 -6.68
N PHE A 168 10.15 19.80 -5.70
CA PHE A 168 9.68 20.38 -4.45
C PHE A 168 10.55 21.56 -4.03
N LEU A 169 9.93 22.54 -3.40
CA LEU A 169 10.56 23.77 -2.97
C LEU A 169 10.28 24.00 -1.49
N ASN A 170 11.34 24.12 -0.71
CA ASN A 170 11.22 24.56 0.68
C ASN A 170 11.06 26.08 0.69
N LEU A 171 9.88 26.53 1.12
CA LEU A 171 9.51 27.92 1.25
C LEU A 171 9.76 28.42 2.69
N PRO A 172 9.75 29.74 2.94
CA PRO A 172 9.79 30.29 4.30
C PRO A 172 8.70 29.70 5.20
N LEU A 173 8.87 29.79 6.52
CA LEU A 173 7.92 29.28 7.52
C LEU A 173 7.69 27.75 7.45
N ASN A 174 8.72 26.99 7.05
CA ASN A 174 8.69 25.53 6.91
C ASN A 174 7.64 25.01 5.93
N MET A 175 7.18 25.85 5.00
CA MET A 175 6.21 25.46 3.98
C MET A 175 6.89 24.60 2.90
N LEU A 176 6.20 23.57 2.42
CA LEU A 176 6.67 22.71 1.35
C LEU A 176 5.72 22.80 0.15
N LEU A 177 6.20 23.32 -0.97
CA LEU A 177 5.52 23.24 -2.25
C LEU A 177 6.03 22.00 -2.99
N ASP A 178 5.16 21.07 -3.37
CA ASP A 178 5.50 19.84 -4.09
C ASP A 178 4.61 19.73 -5.34
N ALA A 179 5.25 19.67 -6.51
CA ALA A 179 4.61 19.38 -7.77
C ALA A 179 5.04 17.98 -8.24
N THR A 180 4.11 17.03 -8.27
CA THR A 180 4.35 15.65 -8.69
C THR A 180 3.56 15.33 -9.96
N PHE A 181 4.24 14.79 -10.96
CA PHE A 181 3.65 14.21 -12.17
C PHE A 181 3.60 12.68 -12.05
N LEU A 182 2.53 12.08 -12.56
CA LEU A 182 2.27 10.65 -12.56
C LEU A 182 2.03 10.19 -14.01
N TRP A 183 2.52 8.99 -14.31
CA TRP A 183 2.33 8.33 -15.58
C TRP A 183 1.96 6.87 -15.38
N GLU A 184 0.79 6.49 -15.87
CA GLU A 184 0.35 5.10 -15.98
C GLU A 184 0.83 4.56 -17.33
N SER A 185 1.79 3.64 -17.26
CA SER A 185 2.56 3.15 -18.41
C SER A 185 2.04 1.84 -19.00
N ASN A 186 0.96 1.26 -18.45
CA ASN A 186 0.27 0.12 -19.04
C ASN A 186 -0.60 0.61 -20.20
N SER A 187 -0.21 0.25 -21.44
CA SER A 187 -0.92 0.65 -22.65
C SER A 187 -2.26 -0.06 -22.85
N GLU A 188 -2.41 -1.28 -22.33
CA GLU A 188 -3.68 -2.03 -22.41
C GLU A 188 -4.73 -1.35 -21.54
N LEU A 189 -4.32 -0.97 -20.32
CA LEU A 189 -5.17 -0.23 -19.40
C LEU A 189 -5.51 1.17 -19.92
N THR A 190 -4.51 1.94 -20.36
CA THR A 190 -4.71 3.34 -20.82
C THR A 190 -5.31 3.48 -22.21
N ALA A 191 -5.51 2.36 -22.92
CA ALA A 191 -6.34 2.29 -24.12
C ALA A 191 -7.84 2.19 -23.81
N LEU A 192 -8.21 1.81 -22.58
CA LEU A 192 -9.62 1.74 -22.18
C LEU A 192 -10.22 3.16 -22.10
N PRO A 193 -11.46 3.36 -22.59
CA PRO A 193 -12.07 4.67 -22.67
C PRO A 193 -12.17 5.39 -21.31
N GLY A 194 -11.56 6.57 -21.24
CA GLY A 194 -11.63 7.44 -20.07
C GLY A 194 -10.78 7.01 -18.87
N ILE A 195 -9.93 5.98 -19.00
CA ILE A 195 -8.92 5.69 -17.98
C ILE A 195 -7.76 6.70 -18.11
N PRO A 196 -7.32 7.37 -17.03
CA PRO A 196 -6.25 8.34 -17.09
C PRO A 196 -4.91 7.66 -17.36
N ALA A 197 -4.13 8.25 -18.27
CA ALA A 197 -2.73 7.90 -18.49
C ALA A 197 -1.78 8.85 -17.74
N TYR A 198 -2.25 10.07 -17.46
CA TYR A 198 -1.44 11.13 -16.87
C TYR A 198 -2.14 11.73 -15.66
N GLY A 199 -1.35 12.05 -14.64
CA GLY A 199 -1.79 12.81 -13.49
C GLY A 199 -0.77 13.89 -13.13
N MET A 200 -1.22 14.99 -12.55
CA MET A 200 -0.34 15.98 -11.94
C MET A 200 -0.97 16.52 -10.67
N THR A 201 -0.19 16.68 -9.61
CA THR A 201 -0.61 17.34 -8.38
C THR A 201 0.36 18.45 -8.01
N LEU A 202 -0.16 19.56 -7.52
CA LEU A 202 0.56 20.68 -6.93
C LEU A 202 0.01 20.84 -5.51
N SER A 203 0.86 20.58 -4.52
CA SER A 203 0.49 20.62 -3.11
C SER A 203 1.33 21.62 -2.32
N LEU A 204 0.70 22.25 -1.34
CA LEU A 204 1.33 23.16 -0.40
C LEU A 204 1.04 22.67 1.02
N ASP A 205 2.06 22.11 1.68
CA ASP A 205 1.97 21.67 3.07
C ASP A 205 2.56 22.76 3.99
N MET A 206 1.83 23.12 5.04
CA MET A 206 2.17 24.22 5.96
C MET A 206 2.21 23.72 7.42
N PRO A 207 3.30 23.10 7.90
CA PRO A 207 3.38 22.60 9.26
C PRO A 207 3.34 23.75 10.29
N ILE A 208 2.22 23.91 10.99
CA ILE A 208 2.06 24.93 12.06
C ILE A 208 2.59 24.37 13.39
N VAL A 209 2.37 23.08 13.64
CA VAL A 209 2.95 22.35 14.76
C VAL A 209 3.63 21.10 14.20
N ASN A 210 4.92 20.93 14.46
CA ASN A 210 5.68 19.76 14.00
C ASN A 210 6.55 19.19 15.12
N TRP A 211 5.90 18.81 16.22
CA TRP A 211 6.57 18.19 17.36
C TRP A 211 6.45 16.66 17.25
N LYS A 212 7.38 15.93 17.89
CA LYS A 212 7.32 14.46 17.90
C LYS A 212 6.04 13.92 18.54
N LEU A 213 5.47 14.67 19.48
CA LEU A 213 4.22 14.31 20.16
C LEU A 213 2.97 14.68 19.36
N VAL A 214 2.96 15.84 18.71
CA VAL A 214 1.78 16.38 18.01
C VAL A 214 2.23 17.04 16.72
N ARG A 215 1.56 16.72 15.62
CA ARG A 215 1.75 17.38 14.31
C ARG A 215 0.42 17.92 13.80
N ILE A 216 0.44 19.16 13.32
CA ILE A 216 -0.67 19.85 12.67
C ILE A 216 -0.14 20.45 11.38
N VAL A 217 -0.60 19.92 10.25
CA VAL A 217 -0.15 20.29 8.91
C VAL A 217 -1.37 20.62 8.05
N PRO A 218 -1.83 21.87 8.02
CA PRO A 218 -2.71 22.35 6.97
C PRO A 218 -2.07 22.19 5.60
N SER A 219 -2.90 21.87 4.61
CA SER A 219 -2.46 21.56 3.27
C SER A 219 -3.48 22.07 2.25
N ALA A 220 -2.98 22.54 1.11
CA ALA A 220 -3.79 22.79 -0.08
C ALA A 220 -3.25 21.93 -1.22
N GLU A 221 -4.13 21.49 -2.12
CA GLU A 221 -3.74 20.68 -3.27
C GLU A 221 -4.57 21.07 -4.49
N ALA A 222 -3.95 21.11 -5.65
CA ALA A 222 -4.60 21.16 -6.95
C ALA A 222 -4.10 19.98 -7.78
N ALA A 223 -4.98 19.34 -8.52
CA ALA A 223 -4.67 18.12 -9.26
C ALA A 223 -5.31 18.12 -10.65
N LEU A 224 -4.68 17.41 -11.57
CA LEU A 224 -5.16 17.16 -12.92
C LEU A 224 -5.10 15.66 -13.21
N LEU A 225 -6.08 15.19 -13.98
CA LEU A 225 -6.12 13.85 -14.57
C LEU A 225 -6.40 13.99 -16.06
N SER A 226 -5.75 13.16 -16.87
CA SER A 226 -5.97 13.13 -18.31
C SER A 226 -5.83 11.73 -18.89
N THR A 227 -6.66 11.42 -19.88
CA THR A 227 -6.49 10.28 -20.78
C THR A 227 -5.23 10.42 -21.64
N SER A 228 -4.81 9.33 -22.28
CA SER A 228 -3.65 9.28 -23.18
C SER A 228 -3.79 10.20 -24.40
N SER A 229 -5.01 10.38 -24.90
CA SER A 229 -5.38 11.23 -26.05
C SER A 229 -5.71 12.68 -25.67
N PHE A 230 -5.76 13.01 -24.37
CA PHE A 230 -6.21 14.31 -23.84
C PHE A 230 -7.65 14.69 -24.24
N ASP A 231 -8.51 13.73 -24.59
CA ASP A 231 -9.93 13.95 -24.88
C ASP A 231 -10.77 14.18 -23.60
N ALA A 232 -10.35 13.61 -22.47
CA ALA A 232 -10.90 13.85 -21.15
C ALA A 232 -9.80 14.40 -20.24
N ILE A 233 -9.96 15.66 -19.82
CA ILE A 233 -9.12 16.32 -18.83
C ILE A 233 -10.00 16.79 -17.67
N GLY A 234 -9.65 16.39 -16.46
CA GLY A 234 -10.28 16.83 -15.23
C GLY A 234 -9.33 17.59 -14.33
N PHE A 235 -9.87 18.51 -13.54
CA PHE A 235 -9.18 19.29 -12.53
C PHE A 235 -9.86 19.17 -11.17
N GLY A 236 -9.07 19.05 -10.11
CA GLY A 236 -9.53 19.17 -8.74
C GLY A 236 -8.70 20.19 -7.98
N ALA A 237 -9.30 20.83 -6.97
CA ALA A 237 -8.57 21.58 -5.97
C ALA A 237 -9.22 21.42 -4.59
N GLY A 238 -8.42 21.44 -3.54
CA GLY A 238 -8.95 21.33 -2.19
C GLY A 238 -8.03 21.90 -1.15
N VAL A 239 -8.61 22.07 0.03
CA VAL A 239 -7.91 22.50 1.25
C VAL A 239 -8.26 21.54 2.37
N GLY A 240 -7.31 21.30 3.26
CA GLY A 240 -7.48 20.35 4.33
C GLY A 240 -6.30 20.37 5.26
N GLY A 241 -6.06 19.25 5.91
CA GLY A 241 -4.89 19.09 6.74
C GLY A 241 -4.78 17.72 7.37
N ARG A 242 -3.65 17.53 8.03
CA ARG A 242 -3.31 16.34 8.79
C ARG A 242 -3.05 16.71 10.23
N PHE A 243 -3.58 15.90 11.13
CA PHE A 243 -3.32 15.93 12.55
C PHE A 243 -2.75 14.58 12.96
N SER A 244 -1.70 14.55 13.76
CA SER A 244 -1.24 13.30 14.38
C SER A 244 -0.75 13.47 15.80
N ILE A 245 -0.91 12.42 16.61
CA ILE A 245 -0.40 12.32 17.97
C ILE A 245 0.46 11.06 18.08
N LEU A 246 1.72 11.20 18.50
CA LEU A 246 2.66 10.11 18.80
C LEU A 246 2.84 9.07 17.68
N ASP A 247 2.49 9.41 16.44
CA ASP A 247 2.32 8.48 15.31
C ASP A 247 1.32 7.32 15.61
N LEU A 248 0.62 7.39 16.76
CA LEU A 248 -0.43 6.48 17.25
C LEU A 248 -1.77 6.79 16.59
N LEU A 249 -2.16 8.06 16.58
CA LEU A 249 -3.37 8.55 15.94
C LEU A 249 -2.97 9.47 14.79
N TRP A 250 -3.56 9.26 13.62
CA TRP A 250 -3.57 10.24 12.56
C TRP A 250 -5.00 10.50 12.07
N ILE A 251 -5.27 11.76 11.74
CA ILE A 251 -6.51 12.21 11.12
C ILE A 251 -6.13 13.09 9.94
N LYS A 252 -6.75 12.86 8.78
CA LYS A 252 -6.65 13.70 7.59
C LYS A 252 -8.06 14.08 7.17
N GLY A 253 -8.29 15.31 6.78
CA GLY A 253 -9.56 15.71 6.20
C GLY A 253 -9.43 16.93 5.34
N GLY A 254 -10.43 17.17 4.50
CA GLY A 254 -10.43 18.31 3.61
C GLY A 254 -11.76 18.54 2.89
N LEU A 255 -11.87 19.74 2.33
CA LEU A 255 -12.90 20.13 1.37
C LEU A 255 -12.27 20.12 -0.01
N VAL A 256 -12.99 19.57 -0.97
CA VAL A 256 -12.52 19.46 -2.35
C VAL A 256 -13.56 20.03 -3.30
N TYR A 257 -13.09 20.67 -4.34
CA TYR A 257 -13.81 20.96 -5.56
C TYR A 257 -13.20 20.10 -6.67
N TYR A 258 -14.02 19.57 -7.55
CA TYR A 258 -13.57 18.83 -8.71
C TYR A 258 -14.45 19.13 -9.91
N SER A 259 -13.84 19.22 -11.08
CA SER A 259 -14.53 19.47 -12.33
C SER A 259 -15.15 18.20 -12.89
N LYS A 260 -15.91 18.35 -13.97
CA LYS A 260 -16.14 17.24 -14.91
C LYS A 260 -14.80 16.54 -15.24
N ASN A 261 -14.84 15.22 -15.41
CA ASN A 261 -13.71 14.36 -15.74
C ASN A 261 -12.62 14.23 -14.66
N PHE A 262 -12.92 14.60 -13.41
CA PHE A 262 -11.98 14.43 -12.30
C PHE A 262 -12.59 13.55 -11.20
N ILE A 263 -11.81 12.56 -10.76
CA ILE A 263 -12.18 11.63 -9.70
C ILE A 263 -11.18 11.81 -8.56
N PRO A 264 -11.61 12.35 -7.40
CA PRO A 264 -10.75 12.49 -6.22
C PRO A 264 -10.20 11.14 -5.75
N GLY A 265 -8.90 11.12 -5.42
CA GLY A 265 -8.24 9.93 -4.88
C GLY A 265 -8.11 8.79 -5.89
N TYR A 266 -8.02 9.08 -7.19
CA TYR A 266 -7.96 8.04 -8.24
C TYR A 266 -6.89 6.97 -8.01
N TYR A 267 -5.70 7.40 -7.57
CA TYR A 267 -4.60 6.50 -7.20
C TYR A 267 -4.63 6.31 -5.68
N ASP A 268 -5.57 5.48 -5.21
CA ASP A 268 -5.70 5.09 -3.81
C ASP A 268 -4.97 3.78 -3.48
N ALA A 269 -5.14 3.29 -2.25
CA ALA A 269 -4.55 2.04 -1.79
C ALA A 269 -5.06 0.80 -2.55
N ASP A 270 -6.22 0.90 -3.21
CA ASP A 270 -6.89 -0.22 -3.90
C ASP A 270 -6.67 -0.17 -5.42
N TYR A 271 -5.92 0.83 -5.91
CA TYR A 271 -5.70 1.07 -7.34
C TYR A 271 -5.19 -0.16 -8.08
N GLU A 272 -4.20 -0.88 -7.55
CA GLU A 272 -3.62 -2.04 -8.23
C GLU A 272 -4.58 -3.23 -8.31
N TYR A 273 -5.46 -3.39 -7.32
CA TYR A 273 -6.51 -4.41 -7.33
C TYR A 273 -7.58 -4.07 -8.37
N LYS A 274 -8.12 -2.84 -8.32
CA LYS A 274 -9.10 -2.35 -9.32
C LYS A 274 -8.53 -2.42 -10.73
N LYS A 275 -7.24 -2.11 -10.90
CA LYS A 275 -6.53 -2.22 -12.18
C LYS A 275 -6.52 -3.65 -12.71
N LEU A 276 -6.17 -4.63 -11.87
CA LEU A 276 -6.16 -6.05 -12.24
C LEU A 276 -7.55 -6.48 -12.69
N LYS A 277 -8.57 -6.22 -11.87
CA LYS A 277 -9.98 -6.56 -12.16
C LYS A 277 -10.50 -5.88 -13.44
N THR A 278 -10.09 -4.63 -13.69
CA THR A 278 -10.41 -3.92 -14.94
C THR A 278 -9.83 -4.63 -16.16
N LEU A 279 -8.59 -5.13 -16.08
CA LEU A 279 -7.94 -5.85 -17.18
C LEU A 279 -8.53 -7.25 -17.39
N GLU A 280 -9.00 -7.90 -16.33
CA GLU A 280 -9.75 -9.17 -16.38
C GLU A 280 -11.17 -8.99 -16.93
N GLY A 281 -11.68 -7.76 -16.98
CA GLY A 281 -13.02 -7.45 -17.46
C GLY A 281 -14.13 -7.71 -16.42
N ASP A 282 -13.79 -7.69 -15.14
CA ASP A 282 -14.73 -7.84 -14.02
C ASP A 282 -15.78 -6.71 -14.06
N PRO A 283 -17.09 -7.00 -14.12
CA PRO A 283 -18.11 -5.97 -14.27
C PRO A 283 -18.36 -5.13 -13.01
N ASP A 284 -17.99 -5.62 -11.83
CA ASP A 284 -18.39 -5.05 -10.55
C ASP A 284 -17.25 -4.23 -9.92
N ILE A 285 -15.99 -4.64 -10.15
CA ILE A 285 -14.80 -3.99 -9.57
C ILE A 285 -13.91 -3.45 -10.70
N GLN A 286 -14.13 -2.20 -11.07
CA GLN A 286 -13.33 -1.52 -12.10
C GLN A 286 -12.74 -0.19 -11.62
N LEU A 287 -11.64 0.21 -12.25
CA LEU A 287 -11.18 1.58 -12.20
C LEU A 287 -12.25 2.47 -12.85
N PRO A 288 -12.71 3.53 -12.16
CA PRO A 288 -13.76 4.36 -12.71
C PRO A 288 -13.25 5.14 -13.92
N SER A 289 -14.14 5.37 -14.89
CA SER A 289 -13.82 6.18 -16.06
C SER A 289 -13.90 7.65 -15.68
N LEU A 290 -12.96 8.49 -16.14
CA LEU A 290 -13.06 9.94 -15.95
C LEU A 290 -14.41 10.46 -16.46
N ASN A 291 -14.96 9.86 -17.53
CA ASN A 291 -16.23 10.26 -18.11
C ASN A 291 -17.44 10.06 -17.17
N ASP A 292 -17.32 9.24 -16.12
CA ASP A 292 -18.36 9.03 -15.12
C ASP A 292 -18.59 10.27 -14.25
N ALA A 293 -17.53 11.09 -14.07
CA ALA A 293 -17.60 12.39 -13.42
C ALA A 293 -18.19 13.44 -14.38
N THR A 294 -19.51 13.39 -14.60
CA THR A 294 -20.19 14.16 -15.67
C THR A 294 -20.37 15.65 -15.38
N GLN A 295 -20.28 16.07 -14.11
CA GLN A 295 -20.47 17.46 -13.69
C GLN A 295 -19.49 17.86 -12.59
N SER A 296 -19.17 19.15 -12.52
CA SER A 296 -18.34 19.70 -11.45
C SER A 296 -19.09 19.68 -10.12
N SER A 297 -18.36 19.47 -9.03
CA SER A 297 -18.96 19.51 -7.71
C SER A 297 -17.97 19.83 -6.60
N MET A 298 -18.54 19.87 -5.40
CA MET A 298 -17.78 19.89 -4.16
C MET A 298 -17.95 18.56 -3.43
N GLY A 299 -16.98 18.27 -2.59
CA GLY A 299 -17.01 17.17 -1.67
C GLY A 299 -16.15 17.44 -0.47
N TRP A 300 -16.11 16.46 0.42
CA TRP A 300 -15.26 16.49 1.59
C TRP A 300 -14.92 15.06 1.98
N PHE A 301 -13.85 14.92 2.75
CA PHE A 301 -13.49 13.63 3.31
C PHE A 301 -12.87 13.81 4.70
N VAL A 302 -13.00 12.77 5.51
CA VAL A 302 -12.31 12.62 6.80
C VAL A 302 -11.83 11.18 6.92
N LYS A 303 -10.55 11.01 7.15
CA LYS A 303 -9.89 9.71 7.34
C LYS A 303 -9.15 9.72 8.67
N ALA A 304 -9.25 8.65 9.42
CA ALA A 304 -8.57 8.46 10.68
C ALA A 304 -7.89 7.10 10.71
N ASN A 305 -6.73 7.00 11.35
CA ASN A 305 -6.25 5.70 11.80
C ASN A 305 -5.53 5.77 13.14
N ILE A 306 -5.77 4.71 13.91
CA ILE A 306 -5.17 4.47 15.21
C ILE A 306 -4.34 3.19 15.07
N SER A 307 -3.04 3.27 15.35
CA SER A 307 -2.12 2.15 15.28
C SER A 307 -1.31 2.05 16.56
N ILE A 308 -1.53 1.00 17.35
CA ILE A 308 -0.81 0.70 18.59
C ILE A 308 0.11 -0.48 18.34
N GLY A 309 1.31 -0.22 17.80
CA GLY A 309 2.29 -1.27 17.47
C GLY A 309 1.67 -2.35 16.56
N ASN A 310 1.83 -3.61 16.93
CA ASN A 310 1.13 -4.74 16.28
C ASN A 310 -0.15 -5.17 17.01
N MET A 311 -0.59 -4.44 18.05
CA MET A 311 -1.70 -4.84 18.90
C MET A 311 -3.06 -4.41 18.37
N LEU A 312 -3.15 -3.20 17.85
CA LEU A 312 -4.40 -2.62 17.38
C LEU A 312 -4.14 -1.77 16.15
N LEU A 313 -4.93 -2.00 15.12
CA LEU A 313 -5.03 -1.17 13.94
C LEU A 313 -6.49 -0.85 13.69
N PHE A 314 -6.84 0.42 13.73
CA PHE A 314 -8.15 0.91 13.37
C PHE A 314 -8.00 1.94 12.24
N LYS A 315 -8.77 1.81 11.18
CA LYS A 315 -8.86 2.77 10.08
C LYS A 315 -10.33 3.13 9.86
N ALA A 316 -10.62 4.39 9.64
CA ALA A 316 -11.94 4.85 9.24
C ALA A 316 -11.80 5.92 8.16
N ALA A 317 -12.69 5.91 7.17
CA ALA A 317 -12.76 6.90 6.11
C ALA A 317 -14.22 7.21 5.80
N LEU A 318 -14.57 8.49 5.81
CA LEU A 318 -15.86 8.99 5.36
C LEU A 318 -15.60 9.96 4.22
N ASP A 319 -16.06 9.59 3.04
CA ASP A 319 -15.85 10.34 1.79
C ASP A 319 -17.22 10.77 1.23
N SER A 320 -17.42 12.07 1.03
CA SER A 320 -18.68 12.64 0.51
C SER A 320 -18.41 13.46 -0.74
N TYR A 321 -18.80 12.95 -1.90
CA TYR A 321 -18.65 13.56 -3.21
C TYR A 321 -20.03 13.66 -3.85
N ASN A 322 -20.56 14.89 -3.97
CA ASN A 322 -21.97 15.15 -4.28
C ASN A 322 -22.48 14.59 -5.63
N THR A 323 -21.59 14.15 -6.51
CA THR A 323 -21.93 13.63 -7.84
C THR A 323 -21.65 12.15 -8.01
N VAL A 324 -21.13 11.50 -6.97
CA VAL A 324 -20.89 10.06 -6.95
C VAL A 324 -22.17 9.41 -6.38
N PRO A 325 -22.91 8.60 -7.16
CA PRO A 325 -24.22 8.07 -6.77
C PRO A 325 -24.22 7.18 -5.51
N THR A 326 -23.06 6.64 -5.14
CA THR A 326 -22.83 5.81 -3.96
C THR A 326 -22.34 6.59 -2.75
N SER A 327 -22.18 7.91 -2.88
CA SER A 327 -21.66 8.79 -1.83
C SER A 327 -22.78 9.42 -0.98
N PRO A 328 -22.56 9.70 0.32
CA PRO A 328 -21.33 9.50 1.11
C PRO A 328 -20.96 8.02 1.31
N ILE A 329 -19.68 7.70 1.40
CA ILE A 329 -19.17 6.34 1.63
C ILE A 329 -18.45 6.30 2.97
N LEU A 330 -18.89 5.44 3.88
CA LEU A 330 -18.21 5.15 5.14
C LEU A 330 -17.48 3.81 5.03
N ARG A 331 -16.19 3.79 5.33
CA ARG A 331 -15.34 2.60 5.40
C ARG A 331 -14.67 2.53 6.77
N GLY A 332 -14.64 1.35 7.36
CA GLY A 332 -14.03 1.09 8.66
C GLY A 332 -13.33 -0.25 8.68
N TYR A 333 -12.11 -0.29 9.22
CA TYR A 333 -11.35 -1.51 9.44
C TYR A 333 -10.82 -1.53 10.87
N LEU A 334 -10.99 -2.64 11.55
CA LEU A 334 -10.41 -2.89 12.87
C LEU A 334 -9.67 -4.22 12.81
N ARG A 335 -8.44 -4.25 13.31
CA ARG A 335 -7.69 -5.47 13.60
C ARG A 335 -7.14 -5.37 15.01
N ILE A 336 -7.40 -6.39 15.80
CA ILE A 336 -6.93 -6.52 17.17
C ILE A 336 -6.15 -7.82 17.28
N ARG A 337 -4.92 -7.73 17.75
CA ARG A 337 -4.15 -8.89 18.17
C ARG A 337 -4.73 -9.39 19.48
N ILE A 338 -5.09 -10.66 19.51
CA ILE A 338 -5.52 -11.33 20.73
C ILE A 338 -4.26 -11.97 21.35
N PRO A 339 -3.75 -11.43 22.48
CA PRO A 339 -2.58 -12.00 23.13
C PRO A 339 -2.87 -13.41 23.64
N GLU A 340 -1.81 -14.22 23.72
CA GLU A 340 -1.83 -15.64 24.07
C GLU A 340 -2.76 -15.99 25.25
N ILE A 341 -3.65 -16.97 25.04
CA ILE A 341 -4.16 -17.80 26.13
C ILE A 341 -3.24 -19.01 26.18
N ASN A 342 -2.51 -19.19 27.29
CA ASN A 342 -1.54 -20.29 27.45
C ASN A 342 -2.26 -21.65 27.37
N LEU A 343 -2.21 -22.29 26.21
CA LEU A 343 -2.84 -23.60 25.94
C LEU A 343 -1.91 -24.79 26.17
N GLY A 344 -0.76 -24.60 26.84
CA GLY A 344 0.15 -25.69 27.21
C GLY A 344 1.13 -26.13 26.12
N ARG A 345 1.70 -27.35 26.28
CA ARG A 345 2.99 -27.85 25.72
C ARG A 345 3.12 -28.03 24.19
N PHE A 346 2.62 -27.10 23.38
CA PHE A 346 2.97 -27.03 21.96
C PHE A 346 3.95 -25.86 21.76
N GLY A 347 5.20 -26.18 21.43
CA GLY A 347 6.23 -25.19 21.16
C GLY A 347 6.00 -24.49 19.83
N GLY A 348 6.15 -23.16 19.82
CA GLY A 348 5.87 -22.27 18.69
C GLY A 348 4.44 -21.74 18.79
N VAL A 349 4.25 -20.64 19.52
CA VAL A 349 2.92 -20.12 19.86
C VAL A 349 2.39 -19.31 18.68
N PRO A 350 1.23 -19.64 18.11
CA PRO A 350 0.74 -18.98 16.91
C PRO A 350 -0.10 -17.74 17.33
N GLU A 351 0.08 -16.59 16.67
CA GLU A 351 -0.56 -15.30 17.02
C GLU A 351 -1.97 -15.14 16.43
N PHE A 352 -2.97 -14.86 17.26
CA PHE A 352 -4.36 -14.69 16.84
C PHE A 352 -4.71 -13.23 16.54
N TYR A 353 -5.53 -13.01 15.53
CA TYR A 353 -6.12 -11.70 15.28
C TYR A 353 -7.64 -11.82 15.12
N ALA A 354 -8.36 -10.89 15.73
CA ALA A 354 -9.73 -10.61 15.35
C ALA A 354 -9.74 -9.38 14.44
N GLU A 355 -10.55 -9.41 13.41
CA GLU A 355 -10.79 -8.27 12.56
C GLU A 355 -12.27 -8.01 12.33
N ALA A 356 -12.56 -6.75 12.03
CA ALA A 356 -13.89 -6.33 11.65
C ALA A 356 -13.78 -5.31 10.52
N GLY A 357 -14.62 -5.51 9.52
CA GLY A 357 -14.81 -4.62 8.39
C GLY A 357 -16.19 -3.99 8.40
N TYR A 358 -16.25 -2.74 7.96
CA TYR A 358 -17.47 -2.00 7.75
C TYR A 358 -17.40 -1.23 6.44
N TYR A 359 -18.41 -1.38 5.62
CA TYR A 359 -18.59 -0.59 4.41
C TYR A 359 -20.04 -0.13 4.35
N GLN A 360 -20.28 1.14 4.05
CA GLN A 360 -21.63 1.62 3.74
C GLN A 360 -21.59 2.62 2.62
N SER A 361 -22.36 2.36 1.57
CA SER A 361 -22.65 3.33 0.51
C SER A 361 -23.85 4.19 0.91
N ARG A 362 -23.95 5.40 0.35
CA ARG A 362 -25.02 6.38 0.66
C ARG A 362 -25.22 6.61 2.16
N PHE A 363 -24.11 6.69 2.91
CA PHE A 363 -24.11 6.85 4.35
C PHE A 363 -24.94 8.08 4.79
N PRO A 364 -26.01 7.91 5.60
CA PRO A 364 -26.95 8.97 5.94
C PRO A 364 -26.41 9.85 7.08
N VAL A 365 -25.46 10.73 6.76
CA VAL A 365 -24.82 11.63 7.74
C VAL A 365 -25.83 12.45 8.55
N SER A 366 -26.95 12.86 7.95
CA SER A 366 -28.00 13.62 8.62
C SER A 366 -28.73 12.83 9.71
N GLU A 367 -28.97 11.54 9.49
CA GLU A 367 -29.63 10.65 10.46
C GLU A 367 -28.71 10.37 11.64
N LEU A 368 -27.43 10.12 11.37
CA LEU A 368 -26.41 9.99 12.41
C LEU A 368 -26.36 11.23 13.32
N LEU A 369 -26.37 12.44 12.74
CA LEU A 369 -26.32 13.69 13.48
C LEU A 369 -27.63 14.02 14.21
N ALA A 370 -28.77 13.48 13.77
CA ALA A 370 -30.06 13.63 14.42
C ALA A 370 -30.20 12.77 15.69
N GLY A 371 -29.30 11.79 15.88
CA GLY A 371 -29.28 10.89 17.03
C GLY A 371 -29.79 9.47 16.73
N ASP A 372 -30.22 9.20 15.51
CA ASP A 372 -30.74 7.91 15.05
C ASP A 372 -29.59 7.02 14.52
N TRP A 373 -28.60 6.80 15.37
CA TRP A 373 -27.35 6.12 15.00
C TRP A 373 -27.56 4.66 14.57
N GLU A 374 -28.59 4.00 15.08
CA GLU A 374 -28.90 2.60 14.74
C GLU A 374 -29.35 2.47 13.29
N GLU A 375 -30.36 3.26 12.87
CA GLU A 375 -30.83 3.28 11.48
C GLU A 375 -29.76 3.80 10.52
N ALA A 376 -28.93 4.75 10.97
CA ALA A 376 -27.85 5.29 10.17
C ALA A 376 -26.75 4.26 9.89
N LEU A 377 -26.35 3.47 10.91
CA LEU A 377 -25.23 2.52 10.81
C LEU A 377 -25.66 1.13 10.30
N PHE A 378 -26.89 0.71 10.57
CA PHE A 378 -27.42 -0.61 10.25
C PHE A 378 -28.63 -0.49 9.31
N ASN A 379 -28.36 -0.30 8.01
CA ASN A 379 -29.38 -0.30 6.97
C ASN A 379 -28.98 -1.12 5.74
N GLU A 380 -29.86 -1.16 4.74
CA GLU A 380 -29.69 -1.95 3.50
C GLU A 380 -28.42 -1.62 2.72
N ASN A 381 -27.81 -0.45 2.93
CA ASN A 381 -26.60 -0.05 2.22
C ASN A 381 -25.31 -0.37 3.00
N ALA A 382 -25.43 -0.83 4.25
CA ALA A 382 -24.32 -1.21 5.10
C ALA A 382 -23.93 -2.66 4.88
N ARG A 383 -22.66 -2.98 5.04
CA ARG A 383 -22.11 -4.33 4.97
C ARG A 383 -21.11 -4.50 6.08
N PHE A 384 -21.20 -5.63 6.76
CA PHE A 384 -20.39 -5.94 7.93
C PHE A 384 -19.60 -7.20 7.67
N LEU A 385 -18.36 -7.20 8.11
CA LEU A 385 -17.53 -8.38 8.11
C LEU A 385 -16.90 -8.53 9.49
N ILE A 386 -16.89 -9.74 10.02
CA ILE A 386 -16.14 -10.09 11.22
C ILE A 386 -15.28 -11.29 10.87
N GLY A 387 -14.00 -11.19 11.16
CA GLY A 387 -13.00 -12.19 10.83
C GLY A 387 -12.20 -12.63 12.05
N VAL A 388 -11.76 -13.88 12.05
CA VAL A 388 -10.68 -14.36 12.91
C VAL A 388 -9.59 -14.93 12.04
N ILE A 389 -8.38 -14.42 12.23
CA ILE A 389 -7.17 -14.96 11.61
C ILE A 389 -6.59 -15.97 12.59
N TYR A 390 -6.76 -17.25 12.24
CA TYR A 390 -6.17 -18.38 12.94
C TYR A 390 -4.84 -18.74 12.28
N PRO A 391 -3.70 -18.50 12.93
CA PRO A 391 -2.39 -18.91 12.43
C PRO A 391 -2.27 -20.45 12.35
N LEU A 392 -1.87 -20.94 11.18
CA LEU A 392 -1.58 -22.35 10.89
C LEU A 392 -0.07 -22.61 10.91
N ALA A 393 0.34 -23.84 10.62
CA ALA A 393 1.76 -24.17 10.51
C ALA A 393 2.44 -23.32 9.42
N GLY A 394 3.48 -22.58 9.78
CA GLY A 394 4.19 -21.65 8.89
C GLY A 394 3.70 -20.21 9.01
N ASN A 395 3.78 -19.42 7.92
CA ASN A 395 3.17 -18.09 7.83
C ASN A 395 1.73 -18.12 7.32
N MET A 396 1.16 -19.31 7.13
CA MET A 396 -0.23 -19.47 6.73
C MET A 396 -1.14 -19.12 7.89
N ALA A 397 -2.25 -18.47 7.60
CA ALA A 397 -3.36 -18.34 8.51
C ALA A 397 -4.65 -18.73 7.81
N ALA A 398 -5.51 -19.45 8.53
CA ALA A 398 -6.91 -19.58 8.16
C ALA A 398 -7.63 -18.30 8.58
N HIS A 399 -8.16 -17.59 7.62
CA HIS A 399 -9.03 -16.47 7.83
C HIS A 399 -10.48 -16.94 7.78
N LEU A 400 -11.13 -16.92 8.93
CA LEU A 400 -12.52 -17.32 9.10
C LEU A 400 -13.35 -16.04 9.13
N THR A 401 -14.14 -15.77 8.10
CA THR A 401 -14.95 -14.57 8.00
C THR A 401 -16.42 -14.90 8.03
N VAL A 402 -17.18 -13.98 8.60
CA VAL A 402 -18.63 -13.96 8.58
C VAL A 402 -19.03 -12.58 8.09
N SER A 403 -19.65 -12.52 6.92
CA SER A 403 -20.19 -11.31 6.31
C SER A 403 -21.70 -11.28 6.46
N TYR A 404 -22.23 -10.09 6.69
CA TYR A 404 -23.67 -9.83 6.68
C TYR A 404 -24.00 -8.81 5.61
N ASN A 405 -24.92 -9.19 4.72
CA ASN A 405 -25.52 -8.32 3.73
C ASN A 405 -26.99 -8.05 4.10
N PRO A 406 -27.31 -6.88 4.69
CA PRO A 406 -28.66 -6.52 5.09
C PRO A 406 -29.65 -6.41 3.92
N ALA A 407 -29.19 -6.09 2.70
CA ALA A 407 -30.06 -6.01 1.51
C ALA A 407 -30.55 -7.40 1.07
N ALA A 408 -29.68 -8.41 1.14
CA ALA A 408 -30.03 -9.81 0.91
C ALA A 408 -30.66 -10.47 2.14
N ASN A 409 -30.49 -9.85 3.32
CA ASN A 409 -30.78 -10.43 4.63
C ASN A 409 -30.18 -11.83 4.80
N ASP A 410 -28.91 -11.98 4.37
CA ASP A 410 -28.20 -13.26 4.38
C ASP A 410 -26.84 -13.15 5.07
N TRP A 411 -26.39 -14.28 5.59
CA TRP A 411 -25.08 -14.44 6.22
C TRP A 411 -24.22 -15.34 5.36
N GLU A 412 -23.07 -14.80 4.98
CA GLU A 412 -22.07 -15.48 4.17
C GLU A 412 -20.89 -15.88 5.07
N TYR A 413 -20.33 -17.05 4.80
CA TYR A 413 -19.30 -17.65 5.63
C TYR A 413 -18.09 -18.00 4.75
N GLY A 414 -17.01 -17.26 4.95
CA GLY A 414 -15.76 -17.46 4.23
C GLY A 414 -14.74 -18.21 5.07
N VAL A 415 -14.03 -19.16 4.44
CA VAL A 415 -12.78 -19.69 4.97
C VAL A 415 -11.72 -19.53 3.89
N MET A 416 -10.80 -18.61 4.13
CA MET A 416 -9.65 -18.38 3.26
C MET A 416 -8.38 -18.83 3.97
N PHE A 417 -7.37 -19.28 3.23
CA PHE A 417 -6.06 -19.62 3.77
C PHE A 417 -5.01 -18.72 3.12
N ASP A 418 -4.44 -17.78 3.87
CA ASP A 418 -3.52 -16.75 3.35
C ASP A 418 -2.18 -16.78 4.10
N SER A 419 -1.07 -16.77 3.34
CA SER A 419 0.30 -16.68 3.84
C SER A 419 0.79 -15.23 4.01
N SER A 420 -0.03 -14.25 3.60
CA SER A 420 0.30 -12.82 3.51
C SER A 420 -0.57 -11.93 4.41
N PHE A 421 -1.28 -12.52 5.38
CA PHE A 421 -2.25 -11.82 6.24
C PHE A 421 -1.66 -10.58 6.97
N GLU A 422 -0.35 -10.56 7.21
CA GLU A 422 0.38 -9.42 7.80
C GLU A 422 0.43 -8.17 6.89
N TYR A 423 0.34 -8.35 5.58
CA TYR A 423 0.46 -7.27 4.58
C TYR A 423 -0.88 -6.75 4.06
N SER A 424 -1.98 -7.41 4.42
CA SER A 424 -3.32 -7.20 3.88
C SER A 424 -4.33 -6.70 4.91
N PRO A 425 -4.07 -5.60 5.68
CA PRO A 425 -5.10 -5.06 6.57
C PRO A 425 -6.17 -4.33 5.74
N GLY A 426 -7.28 -5.03 5.47
CA GLY A 426 -8.50 -4.47 4.90
C GLY A 426 -8.62 -4.52 3.37
N MET A 427 -7.94 -5.43 2.67
CA MET A 427 -8.26 -5.70 1.24
C MET A 427 -9.69 -6.24 1.06
N TRP A 428 -10.31 -6.76 2.12
CA TRP A 428 -11.63 -7.39 2.16
C TRP A 428 -12.81 -6.43 2.40
N LEU A 429 -12.59 -5.12 2.32
CA LEU A 429 -13.65 -4.11 2.49
C LEU A 429 -14.35 -3.76 1.19
N ASP A 430 -13.96 -4.38 0.08
CA ASP A 430 -14.80 -4.43 -1.12
C ASP A 430 -15.74 -5.62 -0.99
N PRO A 431 -17.06 -5.45 -1.14
CA PRO A 431 -17.97 -6.35 -0.47
C PRO A 431 -18.53 -7.47 -1.33
N GLU A 432 -17.84 -7.88 -2.40
CA GLU A 432 -18.32 -8.96 -3.30
C GLU A 432 -17.18 -9.88 -3.72
N GLU A 433 -16.56 -10.55 -2.74
CA GLU A 433 -15.95 -11.87 -2.97
C GLU A 433 -16.68 -12.89 -2.09
N ASP A 434 -17.75 -13.45 -2.66
CA ASP A 434 -18.23 -14.82 -2.45
C ASP A 434 -18.40 -15.48 -3.83
#